data_AF-A0A955FZ55-F1
#
_entry.id   AF-A0A955FZ55-F1
#
_cell.length_a   1.000
_cell.length_b   1.000
_cell.length_c   1.000
_cell.angle_alpha   90.00
_cell.angle_beta   90.00
_cell.angle_gamma   90.00
#
_symmetry.space_group_name_H-M   'P 1'
#
loop_
_entity.id
_entity.type
_entity.pdbx_description
1 polymer ?
#
loop_
_entity_poly.entity_id
_entity_poly.type
_entity_poly.pdbx_seq_one_letter_code
_entity_poly.pdbx_strand_id
1 'polypeptide(L)'
;MLKPCRDDQYRNPETNRCKSIASASSTLKPCAADQYRNPETNRCKKISSSTSSLKPCKPNQERNLGTNRCRKVVKNTAVAGAVDEIPQDSASSKNLAPWLIGLAGGGVVLYGVYEWRTEIMEATMRLRDAFGKGGSPGE
;
A
#
# COMPACT_ATOMS: atom_id res chain seq x y z
N MET A 1 -12.87 -16.37 14.19
CA MET A 1 -13.45 -17.72 14.18
C MET A 1 -13.67 -18.16 12.75
N LEU A 2 -13.15 -19.32 12.37
CA LEU A 2 -13.31 -19.88 11.03
C LEU A 2 -14.64 -20.65 11.00
N LYS A 3 -15.55 -20.30 10.08
CA LYS A 3 -16.84 -21.01 9.97
C LYS A 3 -16.58 -22.50 9.70
N PRO A 4 -17.26 -23.43 10.39
CA PRO A 4 -17.14 -24.85 10.07
C PRO A 4 -17.57 -25.09 8.61
N CYS A 5 -16.93 -26.07 7.97
CA CYS A 5 -17.39 -26.49 6.65
C CYS A 5 -18.72 -27.25 6.78
N ARG A 6 -19.51 -27.25 5.71
CA ARG A 6 -20.75 -28.05 5.64
C ARG A 6 -20.38 -29.54 5.59
N ASP A 7 -21.30 -30.42 5.94
CA ASP A 7 -21.06 -31.88 5.98
C ASP A 7 -20.64 -32.47 4.62
N ASP A 8 -20.96 -31.79 3.51
CA ASP A 8 -20.57 -32.14 2.13
C ASP A 8 -19.24 -31.50 1.68
N GLN A 9 -18.51 -30.85 2.59
CA GLN A 9 -17.30 -30.08 2.27
C GLN A 9 -16.13 -30.39 3.23
N TYR A 10 -14.93 -30.53 2.67
CA TYR A 10 -13.69 -30.67 3.42
C TYR A 10 -12.90 -29.35 3.44
N ARG A 11 -12.11 -29.12 4.49
CA ARG A 11 -11.26 -27.93 4.60
C ARG A 11 -9.94 -28.16 3.87
N ASN A 12 -9.61 -27.28 2.92
CA ASN A 12 -8.28 -27.30 2.31
C ASN A 12 -7.23 -26.79 3.33
N PRO A 13 -6.21 -27.58 3.70
CA PRO A 13 -5.21 -27.16 4.68
C PRO A 13 -4.41 -25.94 4.22
N GLU A 14 -4.14 -25.82 2.91
CA GLU A 14 -3.32 -24.73 2.36
C GLU A 14 -4.06 -23.39 2.33
N THR A 15 -5.32 -23.40 1.90
CA THR A 15 -6.07 -22.15 1.67
C THR A 15 -7.07 -21.84 2.77
N ASN A 16 -7.30 -22.75 3.72
CA ASN A 16 -8.33 -22.63 4.75
C ASN A 16 -9.72 -22.30 4.17
N ARG A 17 -10.03 -22.82 2.97
CA ARG A 17 -11.35 -22.70 2.32
C ARG A 17 -12.01 -24.08 2.26
N CYS A 18 -13.32 -24.12 2.45
CA CYS A 18 -14.11 -25.33 2.29
C CYS A 18 -14.22 -25.68 0.80
N LYS A 19 -14.00 -26.95 0.47
CA LYS A 19 -14.11 -27.53 -0.88
C LYS A 19 -15.15 -28.64 -0.84
N SER A 20 -15.97 -28.74 -1.88
CA SER A 20 -16.94 -29.83 -2.03
C SER A 20 -16.24 -31.18 -2.12
N ILE A 21 -16.72 -32.16 -1.35
CA ILE A 21 -16.33 -33.55 -1.48
C ILE A 21 -16.91 -34.02 -2.83
N ALA A 22 -16.06 -34.25 -3.82
CA ALA A 22 -16.51 -34.62 -5.16
C ALA A 22 -17.20 -36.00 -5.11
N SER A 23 -18.54 -36.01 -5.11
CA SER A 23 -19.30 -37.23 -5.33
C SER A 23 -18.98 -37.73 -6.74
N ALA A 24 -18.45 -38.95 -6.84
CA ALA A 24 -18.01 -39.61 -8.06
C ALA A 24 -19.17 -40.00 -9.00
N SER A 25 -20.07 -39.07 -9.31
CA SER A 25 -21.06 -39.20 -10.39
C SER A 25 -20.60 -38.32 -11.55
N SER A 26 -19.51 -38.72 -12.18
CA SER A 26 -18.78 -38.00 -13.23
C SER A 26 -19.46 -38.05 -14.60
N THR A 27 -20.79 -37.96 -14.66
CA THR A 27 -21.47 -37.64 -15.92
C THR A 27 -21.40 -36.13 -16.11
N LEU A 28 -20.30 -35.66 -16.69
CA LEU A 28 -20.16 -34.27 -17.10
C LEU A 28 -21.39 -33.88 -17.94
N LYS A 29 -22.13 -32.85 -17.51
CA LYS A 29 -23.30 -32.37 -18.24
C LYS A 29 -22.94 -32.16 -19.71
N PRO A 30 -23.72 -32.69 -20.68
CA PRO A 30 -23.43 -32.49 -22.10
C PRO A 30 -23.36 -31.00 -22.42
N CYS A 31 -22.44 -30.63 -23.31
CA CYS A 31 -22.34 -29.25 -23.79
C CYS A 31 -23.57 -28.91 -24.64
N ALA A 32 -23.97 -27.64 -24.64
CA ALA A 32 -25.03 -27.17 -25.52
C ALA A 32 -24.62 -27.33 -27.00
N ALA A 33 -25.58 -27.35 -27.93
CA ALA A 33 -25.32 -27.54 -29.36
C ALA A 33 -24.37 -26.50 -29.97
N ASP A 34 -24.25 -25.31 -29.35
CA ASP A 34 -23.33 -24.23 -29.72
C ASP A 34 -21.97 -24.29 -29.01
N GLN A 35 -21.66 -25.39 -28.29
CA GLN A 35 -20.47 -25.54 -27.46
C GLN A 35 -19.77 -26.89 -27.65
N TYR A 36 -18.43 -26.87 -27.64
CA TYR A 36 -17.60 -28.08 -27.66
C TYR A 36 -16.92 -28.29 -26.30
N ARG A 37 -16.67 -29.55 -25.92
CA ARG A 37 -15.96 -29.88 -24.68
C ARG A 37 -14.46 -29.72 -24.87
N ASN A 38 -13.81 -28.93 -24.02
CA ASN A 38 -12.35 -28.88 -23.96
C ASN A 38 -11.82 -30.17 -23.28
N PRO A 39 -11.02 -31.01 -23.95
CA PRO A 39 -10.54 -32.27 -23.37
C PRO A 39 -9.65 -32.04 -22.13
N GLU A 40 -8.87 -30.96 -22.10
CA GLU A 40 -7.94 -30.68 -20.99
C GLU A 40 -8.65 -30.21 -19.71
N THR A 41 -9.68 -29.39 -19.85
CA THR A 41 -10.34 -28.74 -18.69
C THR A 41 -11.72 -29.32 -18.39
N ASN A 42 -12.23 -30.23 -19.23
CA ASN A 42 -13.58 -30.77 -19.15
C ASN A 42 -14.70 -29.70 -19.08
N ARG A 43 -14.42 -28.47 -19.54
CA ARG A 43 -15.37 -27.36 -19.60
C ARG A 43 -15.86 -27.15 -21.03
N CYS A 44 -17.15 -26.80 -21.17
CA CYS A 44 -17.73 -26.44 -22.46
C CYS A 44 -17.25 -25.04 -22.90
N LYS A 45 -16.81 -24.92 -24.14
CA LYS A 45 -16.40 -23.68 -24.81
C LYS A 45 -17.35 -23.42 -25.97
N LYS A 46 -17.73 -22.15 -26.19
CA LYS A 46 -18.58 -21.79 -27.33
C LYS A 46 -17.84 -22.03 -28.64
N ILE A 47 -18.56 -22.60 -29.61
CA ILE A 47 -18.20 -22.72 -31.02
C ILE A 47 -18.47 -21.34 -31.65
N SER A 48 -17.84 -20.28 -31.13
CA SER A 48 -17.87 -18.99 -31.81
C SER A 48 -16.75 -19.01 -32.84
N SER A 49 -17.12 -19.12 -34.12
CA SER A 49 -16.29 -18.64 -35.22
C SER A 49 -15.72 -17.28 -34.83
N SER A 50 -14.43 -17.09 -35.05
CA SER A 50 -13.58 -15.99 -34.58
C SER A 50 -13.97 -14.58 -35.08
N THR A 51 -15.24 -14.36 -35.41
CA THR A 51 -15.75 -13.22 -36.17
C THR A 51 -17.16 -12.83 -35.71
N SER A 52 -17.53 -13.08 -34.45
CA SER A 52 -18.67 -12.33 -33.90
C SER A 52 -18.18 -10.91 -33.68
N SER A 53 -18.62 -9.99 -34.57
CA SER A 53 -18.33 -8.56 -34.54
C SER A 53 -18.17 -8.06 -33.10
N LEU A 54 -16.96 -7.63 -32.75
CA LEU A 54 -16.63 -7.19 -31.41
C LEU A 54 -17.61 -6.10 -30.98
N LYS A 55 -18.41 -6.38 -29.94
CA LYS A 55 -19.37 -5.39 -29.41
C LYS A 55 -18.65 -4.08 -29.12
N PRO A 56 -19.15 -2.92 -29.55
CA PRO A 56 -18.51 -1.64 -29.29
C PRO A 56 -18.34 -1.41 -27.78
N CYS A 57 -17.25 -0.75 -27.38
CA CYS A 57 -17.02 -0.42 -25.98
C CYS A 57 -17.99 0.67 -25.51
N LYS A 58 -18.33 0.66 -24.23
CA LYS A 58 -19.18 1.68 -23.61
C LYS A 58 -18.47 3.05 -23.60
N PRO A 59 -19.20 4.17 -23.49
CA PRO A 59 -18.59 5.48 -23.26
C PRO A 59 -17.65 5.43 -22.04
N ASN A 60 -16.48 6.08 -22.13
CA ASN A 60 -15.36 6.01 -21.18
C ASN A 60 -14.66 4.65 -21.06
N GLN A 61 -14.78 3.77 -22.07
CA GLN A 61 -13.98 2.57 -22.19
C GLN A 61 -13.22 2.52 -23.52
N GLU A 62 -11.97 2.07 -23.46
CA GLU A 62 -11.09 1.88 -24.62
C GLU A 62 -10.82 0.40 -24.85
N ARG A 63 -10.74 -0.01 -26.12
CA ARG A 63 -10.47 -1.39 -26.50
C ARG A 63 -8.98 -1.67 -26.44
N ASN A 64 -8.60 -2.68 -25.66
CA ASN A 64 -7.24 -3.20 -25.68
C ASN A 64 -7.02 -4.03 -26.95
N LEU A 65 -6.02 -3.67 -27.77
CA LEU A 65 -5.73 -4.32 -29.06
C LEU A 65 -5.27 -5.79 -28.91
N GLY A 66 -4.58 -6.14 -27.81
CA GLY A 66 -4.07 -7.49 -27.59
C GLY A 66 -5.11 -8.49 -27.08
N THR A 67 -6.08 -8.03 -26.29
CA THR A 67 -7.09 -8.91 -25.66
C THR A 67 -8.49 -8.72 -26.22
N ASN A 68 -8.72 -7.70 -27.04
CA ASN A 68 -10.03 -7.29 -27.55
C ASN A 68 -11.08 -7.06 -26.45
N ARG A 69 -10.63 -6.74 -25.23
CA ARG A 69 -11.50 -6.41 -24.08
C ARG A 69 -11.55 -4.90 -23.85
N CYS A 70 -12.72 -4.41 -23.45
CA CYS A 70 -12.90 -3.03 -23.07
C CYS A 70 -12.34 -2.77 -21.67
N ARG A 71 -11.53 -1.73 -21.51
CA ARG A 71 -10.99 -1.26 -20.23
C ARG A 71 -11.53 0.13 -19.95
N LYS A 72 -11.81 0.45 -18.68
CA LYS A 72 -12.14 1.82 -18.28
C LYS A 72 -10.96 2.74 -18.60
N VAL A 73 -11.24 3.83 -19.32
CA VAL A 73 -10.27 4.90 -19.52
C VAL A 73 -10.21 5.68 -18.22
N VAL A 74 -9.15 5.46 -17.45
CA VAL A 74 -8.77 6.41 -16.41
C VAL A 74 -8.09 7.54 -17.18
N LYS A 75 -8.78 8.66 -17.36
CA LYS A 75 -8.15 9.88 -17.85
C LYS A 75 -7.21 10.36 -16.74
N ASN A 76 -6.04 9.75 -16.63
CA ASN A 76 -4.91 10.45 -16.07
C ASN A 76 -4.64 11.57 -17.07
N THR A 77 -4.78 12.81 -16.62
CA THR A 77 -4.29 14.00 -17.31
C THR A 77 -2.77 13.88 -17.40
N ALA A 78 -2.30 13.03 -18.31
CA ALA A 78 -0.90 12.93 -18.67
C ALA A 78 -0.65 14.02 -19.70
N VAL A 79 0.00 15.08 -19.23
CA VAL A 79 0.68 16.10 -20.02
C VAL A 79 1.44 15.40 -21.15
N ALA A 80 0.97 15.57 -22.38
CA ALA A 80 1.71 15.20 -23.57
C ALA A 80 2.53 16.42 -24.00
N GLY A 81 3.85 16.34 -23.82
CA GLY A 81 4.81 17.26 -24.42
C GLY A 81 5.63 18.09 -23.44
N ALA A 82 6.57 17.46 -22.74
CA ALA A 82 7.88 17.98 -22.38
C ALA A 82 8.53 16.95 -21.46
N VAL A 83 9.76 16.58 -21.75
CA VAL A 83 10.61 15.91 -20.76
C VAL A 83 10.91 16.99 -19.73
N ASP A 84 10.16 16.98 -18.63
CA ASP A 84 10.53 17.69 -17.42
C ASP A 84 10.49 16.69 -16.27
N GLU A 85 11.38 16.93 -15.33
CA GLU A 85 11.95 16.02 -14.36
C GLU A 85 10.94 15.25 -13.49
N ILE A 86 11.44 14.15 -12.94
CA ILE A 86 10.84 13.26 -11.92
C ILE A 86 9.86 14.01 -10.99
N PRO A 87 8.63 13.50 -10.75
CA PRO A 87 7.73 14.08 -9.76
C PRO A 87 8.34 13.94 -8.35
N GLN A 88 8.92 15.03 -7.84
CA GLN A 88 9.01 15.22 -6.41
C GLN A 88 7.58 15.46 -5.92
N ASP A 89 7.05 14.47 -5.19
CA ASP A 89 5.86 14.67 -4.37
C ASP A 89 6.06 15.95 -3.56
N SER A 90 5.24 16.95 -3.89
CA SER A 90 5.10 18.18 -3.13
C SER A 90 4.42 17.85 -1.81
N ALA A 91 5.16 17.20 -0.91
CA ALA A 91 4.83 17.22 0.50
C ALA A 91 5.07 18.64 0.97
N SER A 92 3.97 19.37 1.16
CA SER A 92 3.85 20.62 1.92
C SER A 92 5.11 20.88 2.75
N SER A 93 5.94 21.81 2.28
CA SER A 93 7.20 22.22 2.87
C SER A 93 6.95 22.92 4.22
N LYS A 94 6.51 22.16 5.21
CA LYS A 94 6.73 22.55 6.60
C LYS A 94 8.19 22.24 6.87
N ASN A 95 8.97 23.29 7.13
CA ASN A 95 10.38 23.20 7.50
C ASN A 95 10.56 22.27 8.70
N LEU A 96 10.72 20.96 8.44
CA LEU A 96 10.94 19.92 9.43
C LEU A 96 12.43 19.85 9.86
N ALA A 97 13.29 20.61 9.19
CA ALA A 97 14.73 20.63 9.45
C ALA A 97 15.14 21.02 10.90
N PRO A 98 14.51 21.99 11.60
CA PRO A 98 14.94 22.36 12.95
C PRO A 98 14.65 21.27 14.01
N TRP A 99 13.52 20.56 13.87
CA TRP A 99 13.11 19.54 14.85
C TRP A 99 13.95 18.27 14.77
N LEU A 100 14.42 17.91 13.57
CA LEU A 100 15.27 16.73 13.35
C LEU A 100 16.69 16.93 13.90
N ILE A 101 17.24 18.15 13.84
CA ILE A 101 18.55 18.47 14.41
C ILE A 101 18.51 18.45 15.95
N GLY A 102 17.43 18.97 16.55
CA GLY A 102 17.24 18.97 18.00
C GLY A 102 17.15 17.57 18.64
N LEU A 103 16.50 16.62 17.97
CA LEU A 103 16.36 15.24 18.45
C LEU A 103 17.69 14.46 18.40
N ALA A 104 18.52 14.68 17.39
CA ALA A 104 19.82 14.02 17.28
C ALA A 104 20.85 14.56 18.31
N GLY A 105 20.81 15.85 18.62
CA GLY A 105 21.72 16.48 19.60
C GLY A 105 21.38 16.16 21.06
N GLY A 106 20.11 15.87 21.36
CA GLY A 106 19.64 15.67 22.74
C GLY A 106 20.37 14.56 23.49
N GLY A 107 20.71 13.44 22.85
CA GLY A 107 21.38 12.33 23.51
C GLY A 107 22.78 12.66 24.02
N VAL A 108 23.58 13.37 23.21
CA VAL A 108 24.96 13.77 23.58
C VAL A 108 24.94 14.82 24.70
N VAL A 109 24.02 15.79 24.61
CA VAL A 109 23.86 16.83 25.65
C VAL A 109 23.38 16.21 26.97
N LEU A 110 22.39 15.32 26.93
CA LEU A 110 21.90 14.63 28.13
C LEU A 110 22.99 13.78 28.77
N TYR A 111 23.78 13.06 27.98
CA TYR A 111 24.89 12.27 28.50
C TYR A 111 25.98 13.16 29.12
N GLY A 112 26.34 14.26 28.45
CA GLY A 112 27.31 15.21 29.01
C GLY A 112 26.83 15.86 30.31
N VAL A 113 25.57 16.30 30.39
CA VAL A 113 25.03 16.86 31.64
C VAL A 113 25.04 15.82 32.77
N TYR A 114 24.77 14.55 32.45
CA TYR A 114 24.81 13.47 33.44
C TYR A 114 26.24 13.17 33.92
N GLU A 115 27.20 13.06 32.99
CA GLU A 115 28.60 12.75 33.30
C GLU A 115 29.26 13.87 34.13
N TRP A 116 29.02 15.13 33.78
CA TRP A 116 29.58 16.31 34.47
C TRP A 116 28.61 16.97 35.47
N ARG A 117 27.66 16.22 36.02
CA ARG A 117 26.57 16.76 36.85
C ARG A 117 27.04 17.64 38.02
N THR A 118 28.13 17.28 38.70
CA THR A 118 28.63 18.03 39.86
C THR A 118 29.33 19.33 39.45
N GLU A 119 30.18 19.27 38.43
CA GLU A 119 30.89 20.43 37.87
C GLU A 119 29.92 21.46 37.30
N ILE A 120 28.87 20.99 36.61
CA ILE A 120 27.81 21.84 36.07
C ILE A 120 27.00 22.48 37.19
N MET A 121 26.68 21.74 38.26
CA MET A 121 25.98 22.33 39.42
C MET A 121 26.82 23.41 40.10
N GLU A 122 28.12 23.17 40.28
CA GLU A 122 29.01 24.17 40.88
C GLU A 122 29.18 25.40 39.99
N ALA A 123 29.37 25.20 38.69
CA ALA A 123 29.46 26.29 37.72
C ALA A 123 28.15 27.09 37.63
N THR A 124 26.99 26.43 37.63
CA THR A 124 25.68 27.10 37.60
C THR A 124 25.38 27.86 38.88
N MET A 125 25.78 27.33 40.05
CA MET A 125 25.69 28.06 41.32
C MET A 125 26.60 29.28 41.33
N ARG A 126 27.86 29.16 40.89
CA ARG A 126 28.79 30.29 40.80
C ARG A 126 28.30 31.37 39.81
N LEU A 127 27.75 30.96 38.67
CA LEU A 127 27.13 31.88 37.71
C LEU A 127 25.91 32.56 38.32
N ARG A 128 25.01 31.80 38.97
CA ARG A 128 23.83 32.35 39.64
C ARG A 128 24.23 33.37 40.71
N ASP A 129 25.28 33.10 41.48
CA ASP A 129 25.74 34.01 42.53
C ASP A 129 26.44 35.24 41.94
N ALA A 130 27.14 35.11 40.81
CA ALA A 130 27.73 36.24 40.09
C ALA A 130 26.66 37.14 39.46
N PHE A 131 25.61 36.57 38.86
CA PHE A 131 24.48 37.31 38.32
C PHE A 131 23.54 37.84 39.42
N GLY A 132 23.40 37.13 40.53
CA GLY A 132 22.63 37.54 41.71
C GLY A 132 23.27 38.68 42.51
N LYS A 133 24.60 38.84 42.45
CA LYS A 133 25.33 39.97 43.04
C LYS A 133 25.44 41.19 42.11
N GLY A 134 25.03 41.08 40.84
CA GLY A 134 25.04 42.19 39.87
C GLY A 134 23.78 43.05 39.85
N GLY A 135 22.77 42.73 40.66
CA GLY A 135 21.47 43.41 40.70
C GLY A 135 21.17 44.09 42.04
N SER A 136 22.03 45.00 42.49
CA SER A 136 21.62 46.05 43.44
C SER A 136 22.55 47.27 43.36
N PRO A 137 22.09 48.33 42.69
CA PRO A 137 22.28 49.72 43.14
C PRO A 137 20.87 50.31 43.35
N GLY A 138 20.43 50.70 44.55
CA GLY A 138 20.91 51.84 45.33
C GLY A 138 19.71 52.78 45.54
N GLU A 139 19.23 52.90 46.78
CA GLU A 139 18.49 54.07 47.29
C GLU A 139 19.49 55.01 47.99
#